data_AF-A0A6L7XDB3-F1
#
_entry.id   AF-A0A6L7XDB3-F1
#
_cell.length_a   1.000
_cell.length_b   1.000
_cell.length_c   1.000
_cell.angle_alpha   90.00
_cell.angle_beta   90.00
_cell.angle_gamma   90.00
#
_symmetry.space_group_name_H-M   'P 1'
#
loop_
_entity.id
_entity.type
_entity.pdbx_description
1 polymer ?
#
loop_
_entity_poly.entity_id
_entity_poly.type
_entity_poly.pdbx_seq_one_letter_code
_entity_poly.pdbx_strand_id
1 'polypeptide(L)'
;MVTPSGLAEEAAAAAMAEYVECMDEITRRSRFVQDFYGLSVDRFPLPVVAETVGLQMRKILELIAKASLAAHRAAWDEASLWFKRDWNAKAILERIEKVNPRFYPHPVKESQVFASGPLKAEWEDVPEDIYLTKGRFIDAYDAIGKMMHAHLPGESVDYGGFLLRTRAWDEQIHELLAMHQVFLLGVPDAFFLVQMNVDGRPTWSQWAKIESGEPPQIL
;
A
#
# COMPACT_ATOMS: atom_id res chain seq x y z
N MET A 1 -17.44 -5.65 -31.06
CA MET A 1 -16.70 -4.37 -31.05
C MET A 1 -16.86 -3.80 -29.66
N VAL A 2 -15.80 -3.81 -28.87
CA VAL A 2 -15.77 -3.12 -27.57
C VAL A 2 -15.53 -1.63 -27.87
N THR A 3 -16.33 -0.74 -27.29
CA THR A 3 -16.15 0.72 -27.45
C THR A 3 -14.87 1.17 -26.76
N PRO A 4 -14.26 2.31 -27.16
CA PRO A 4 -13.09 2.86 -26.48
C PRO A 4 -13.28 3.06 -24.96
N SER A 5 -14.52 3.33 -24.50
CA SER A 5 -14.85 3.40 -23.08
C SER A 5 -14.80 2.04 -22.37
N GLY A 6 -15.30 0.98 -23.02
CA GLY A 6 -15.28 -0.38 -22.45
C GLY A 6 -13.87 -0.97 -22.35
N LEU A 7 -12.97 -0.61 -23.27
CA LEU A 7 -11.55 -1.03 -23.19
C LEU A 7 -10.80 -0.36 -22.03
N ALA A 8 -11.11 0.91 -21.75
CA ALA A 8 -10.51 1.63 -20.61
C ALA A 8 -11.02 1.08 -19.26
N GLU A 9 -12.29 0.70 -19.21
CA GLU A 9 -12.94 0.11 -18.03
C GLU A 9 -12.42 -1.31 -17.75
N GLU A 10 -12.24 -2.14 -18.78
CA GLU A 10 -11.66 -3.49 -18.66
C GLU A 10 -10.19 -3.44 -18.21
N ALA A 11 -9.42 -2.48 -18.71
CA ALA A 11 -8.04 -2.24 -18.28
C ALA A 11 -7.95 -1.76 -16.82
N ALA A 12 -8.85 -0.87 -16.40
CA ALA A 12 -8.96 -0.41 -15.01
C ALA A 12 -9.32 -1.56 -14.07
N ALA A 13 -10.29 -2.41 -14.45
CA ALA A 13 -10.68 -3.58 -13.67
C ALA A 13 -9.54 -4.60 -13.54
N ALA A 14 -8.76 -4.83 -14.61
CA ALA A 14 -7.60 -5.72 -14.57
C ALA A 14 -6.47 -5.17 -13.67
N ALA A 15 -6.18 -3.87 -13.75
CA ALA A 15 -5.20 -3.21 -12.88
C ALA A 15 -5.62 -3.32 -11.40
N MET A 16 -6.92 -3.14 -11.11
CA MET A 16 -7.44 -3.28 -9.75
C MET A 16 -7.47 -4.71 -9.25
N ALA A 17 -7.65 -5.71 -10.12
CA ALA A 17 -7.52 -7.11 -9.73
C ALA A 17 -6.10 -7.41 -9.21
N GLU A 18 -5.05 -6.97 -9.93
CA GLU A 18 -3.66 -7.12 -9.50
C GLU A 18 -3.36 -6.33 -8.21
N TYR A 19 -3.93 -5.12 -8.06
CA TYR A 19 -3.83 -4.34 -6.84
C TYR A 19 -4.42 -5.09 -5.63
N VAL A 20 -5.63 -5.62 -5.80
CA VAL A 20 -6.36 -6.39 -4.78
C VAL A 20 -5.61 -7.66 -4.37
N GLU A 21 -5.01 -8.37 -5.32
CA GLU A 21 -4.17 -9.53 -5.02
C GLU A 21 -2.97 -9.16 -4.12
N CYS A 22 -2.35 -8.00 -4.36
CA CYS A 22 -1.27 -7.51 -3.50
C CYS A 22 -1.79 -7.19 -2.08
N MET A 23 -2.96 -6.55 -1.96
CA MET A 23 -3.58 -6.20 -0.67
C MET A 23 -3.97 -7.43 0.15
N ASP A 24 -4.49 -8.46 -0.51
CA ASP A 24 -4.86 -9.74 0.11
C ASP A 24 -3.60 -10.49 0.62
N GLU A 25 -2.52 -10.48 -0.16
CA GLU A 25 -1.23 -11.03 0.28
C GLU A 25 -0.60 -10.23 1.44
N ILE A 26 -0.68 -8.90 1.40
CA ILE A 26 -0.26 -8.04 2.52
C ILE A 26 -1.03 -8.41 3.79
N THR A 27 -2.36 -8.58 3.69
CA THR A 27 -3.22 -8.93 4.83
C THR A 27 -2.81 -10.26 5.45
N ARG A 28 -2.58 -11.30 4.64
CA ARG A 28 -2.09 -12.60 5.15
C ARG A 28 -0.75 -12.48 5.85
N ARG A 29 0.19 -11.72 5.28
CA ARG A 29 1.53 -11.53 5.85
C ARG A 29 1.52 -10.73 7.14
N SER A 30 0.72 -9.67 7.21
CA SER A 30 0.55 -8.86 8.42
C SER A 30 -0.08 -9.70 9.55
N ARG A 31 -1.13 -10.47 9.25
CA ARG A 31 -1.69 -11.45 10.22
C ARG A 31 -0.65 -12.45 10.71
N PHE A 32 0.14 -13.03 9.79
CA PHE A 32 1.24 -13.90 10.19
C PHE A 32 2.24 -13.20 11.12
N VAL A 33 2.64 -11.96 10.81
CA VAL A 33 3.57 -11.18 11.65
C VAL A 33 2.98 -10.99 13.04
N GLN A 34 1.71 -10.59 13.15
CA GLN A 34 1.00 -10.38 14.42
C GLN A 34 0.90 -11.67 15.25
N ASP A 35 0.46 -12.77 14.63
CA ASP A 35 0.35 -14.08 15.28
C ASP A 35 1.73 -14.62 15.70
N PHE A 36 2.73 -14.46 14.83
CA PHE A 36 4.09 -14.93 15.08
C PHE A 36 4.72 -14.17 16.25
N TYR A 37 4.52 -12.85 16.37
CA TYR A 37 4.96 -12.11 17.55
C TYR A 37 4.40 -12.72 18.85
N GLY A 38 3.10 -13.02 18.89
CA GLY A 38 2.47 -13.56 20.10
C GLY A 38 2.98 -14.95 20.52
N LEU A 39 3.44 -15.75 19.56
CA LEU A 39 3.84 -17.13 19.78
C LEU A 39 5.36 -17.34 19.97
N SER A 40 6.19 -16.42 19.45
CA SER A 40 7.60 -16.71 19.18
C SER A 40 8.60 -16.20 20.22
N VAL A 41 8.29 -15.14 20.96
CA VAL A 41 9.27 -14.43 21.82
C VAL A 41 9.88 -15.35 22.90
N ASP A 42 9.12 -16.32 23.39
CA ASP A 42 9.58 -17.30 24.39
C ASP A 42 9.97 -18.66 23.80
N ARG A 43 9.75 -18.88 22.49
CA ARG A 43 9.93 -20.18 21.84
C ARG A 43 11.16 -20.28 20.95
N PHE A 44 11.64 -19.15 20.43
CA PHE A 44 12.75 -19.11 19.47
C PHE A 44 13.80 -18.07 19.88
N PRO A 45 15.06 -18.26 19.46
CA PRO A 45 16.09 -17.24 19.62
C PRO A 45 15.65 -15.92 18.96
N LEU A 46 15.87 -14.81 19.66
CA LEU A 46 15.50 -13.47 19.21
C LEU A 46 15.98 -13.10 17.79
N PRO A 47 17.21 -13.49 17.37
CA PRO A 47 17.66 -13.24 15.99
C PRO A 47 16.77 -13.90 14.94
N VAL A 48 16.36 -15.15 15.16
CA VAL A 48 15.50 -15.90 14.23
C VAL A 48 14.12 -15.24 14.13
N VAL A 49 13.60 -14.75 15.26
CA VAL A 49 12.33 -14.01 15.29
C VAL A 49 12.45 -12.72 14.49
N ALA A 50 13.51 -11.93 14.72
CA ALA A 50 13.78 -10.70 14.01
C ALA A 50 13.99 -10.89 12.51
N GLU A 51 14.74 -11.91 12.10
CA GLU A 51 14.96 -12.24 10.69
C GLU A 51 13.65 -12.65 9.99
N THR A 52 12.84 -13.47 10.65
CA THR A 52 11.55 -13.92 10.11
C THR A 52 10.59 -12.75 9.94
N VAL A 53 10.41 -11.95 11.00
CA VAL A 53 9.55 -10.75 10.96
C VAL A 53 10.07 -9.75 9.93
N GLY A 54 11.38 -9.48 9.94
CA GLY A 54 12.02 -8.57 8.99
C GLY A 54 11.77 -8.97 7.54
N LEU A 55 11.91 -10.26 7.22
CA LEU A 55 11.62 -10.77 5.88
C LEU A 55 10.15 -10.55 5.47
N GLN A 56 9.20 -10.83 6.36
CA GLN A 56 7.78 -10.62 6.07
C GLN A 56 7.45 -9.14 5.88
N MET A 57 7.96 -8.28 6.76
CA MET A 57 7.81 -6.82 6.63
C MET A 57 8.40 -6.31 5.32
N ARG A 58 9.57 -6.80 4.91
CA ARG A 58 10.16 -6.44 3.62
C ARG A 58 9.28 -6.84 2.44
N LYS A 59 8.66 -8.03 2.50
CA LYS A 59 7.73 -8.49 1.47
C LYS A 59 6.47 -7.65 1.41
N ILE A 60 5.94 -7.23 2.56
CA ILE A 60 4.80 -6.29 2.63
C ILE A 60 5.16 -4.97 1.95
N LEU A 61 6.32 -4.38 2.27
CA LEU A 61 6.78 -3.15 1.63
C LEU A 61 6.93 -3.32 0.10
N GLU A 62 7.54 -4.42 -0.35
CA GLU A 62 7.65 -4.75 -1.78
C GLU A 62 6.27 -4.89 -2.46
N LEU A 63 5.29 -5.46 -1.77
CA LEU A 63 3.91 -5.60 -2.28
C LEU A 63 3.21 -4.24 -2.39
N ILE A 64 3.40 -3.33 -1.44
CA ILE A 64 2.86 -1.96 -1.52
C ILE A 64 3.41 -1.26 -2.78
N ALA A 65 4.73 -1.32 -2.99
CA ALA A 65 5.34 -0.73 -4.18
C ALA A 65 4.84 -1.35 -5.50
N LYS A 66 4.61 -2.67 -5.52
CA LYS A 66 4.05 -3.38 -6.67
C LYS A 66 2.57 -3.09 -6.90
N ALA A 67 1.78 -2.95 -5.85
CA ALA A 67 0.38 -2.55 -5.94
C ALA A 67 0.28 -1.16 -6.57
N SER A 68 1.09 -0.22 -6.09
CA SER A 68 1.20 1.10 -6.71
C SER A 68 1.59 1.03 -8.18
N LEU A 69 2.47 0.10 -8.59
CA LEU A 69 2.77 -0.10 -10.01
C LEU A 69 1.57 -0.63 -10.80
N ALA A 70 0.85 -1.62 -10.26
CA ALA A 70 -0.30 -2.25 -10.90
C ALA A 70 -1.40 -1.24 -11.21
N ALA A 71 -1.75 -0.38 -10.25
CA ALA A 71 -2.78 0.65 -10.42
C ALA A 71 -2.46 1.67 -11.52
N HIS A 72 -1.20 1.77 -11.94
CA HIS A 72 -0.77 2.73 -12.95
C HIS A 72 -0.38 2.07 -14.29
N ARG A 73 -0.49 0.74 -14.44
CA ARG A 73 0.07 -0.02 -15.57
C ARG A 73 -0.27 0.55 -16.96
N ALA A 74 -1.50 1.02 -17.17
CA ALA A 74 -1.96 1.59 -18.45
C ALA A 74 -1.13 2.80 -18.92
N ALA A 75 -0.45 3.50 -18.01
CA ALA A 75 0.44 4.60 -18.33
C ALA A 75 1.84 4.18 -18.84
N TRP A 76 2.16 2.88 -18.82
CA TRP A 76 3.55 2.41 -18.80
C TRP A 76 3.87 1.26 -19.76
N ASP A 77 3.06 1.02 -20.80
CA ASP A 77 3.30 -0.07 -21.76
C ASP A 77 4.69 0.02 -22.44
N GLU A 78 5.33 1.20 -22.51
CA GLU A 78 6.73 1.34 -22.97
C GLU A 78 7.81 1.04 -21.91
N ALA A 79 7.49 1.11 -20.61
CA ALA A 79 8.45 0.87 -19.50
C ALA A 79 8.39 -0.58 -18.93
N SER A 80 7.37 -1.35 -19.32
CA SER A 80 7.06 -2.73 -18.93
C SER A 80 8.23 -3.73 -18.96
N LEU A 81 9.20 -3.55 -19.87
CA LEU A 81 10.35 -4.46 -19.99
C LEU A 81 11.34 -4.36 -18.82
N TRP A 82 11.41 -3.22 -18.13
CA TRP A 82 12.40 -2.97 -17.09
C TRP A 82 11.92 -3.38 -15.69
N PHE A 83 10.62 -3.21 -15.41
CA PHE A 83 10.04 -3.50 -14.10
C PHE A 83 9.95 -4.99 -13.76
N LYS A 84 9.94 -5.88 -14.76
CA LYS A 84 10.06 -7.34 -14.51
C LYS A 84 11.40 -7.71 -13.84
N ARG A 85 12.41 -6.83 -13.89
CA ARG A 85 13.75 -7.06 -13.31
C ARG A 85 14.02 -6.29 -12.02
N ASP A 86 13.39 -5.13 -11.82
CA ASP A 86 13.59 -4.32 -10.62
C ASP A 86 12.78 -4.89 -9.44
N TRP A 87 13.47 -5.60 -8.53
CA TRP A 87 12.90 -6.11 -7.28
C TRP A 87 13.08 -5.13 -6.10
N ASN A 88 13.84 -4.05 -6.30
CA ASN A 88 14.14 -3.07 -5.26
C ASN A 88 12.96 -2.08 -5.11
N ALA A 89 12.27 -2.13 -3.97
CA ALA A 89 11.09 -1.32 -3.72
C ALA A 89 11.35 0.19 -3.77
N LYS A 90 12.51 0.66 -3.27
CA LYS A 90 12.89 2.08 -3.31
C LYS A 90 13.01 2.60 -4.74
N ALA A 91 13.69 1.84 -5.60
CA ALA A 91 13.80 2.19 -7.02
C ALA A 91 12.44 2.20 -7.73
N ILE A 92 11.53 1.28 -7.37
CA ILE A 92 10.16 1.29 -7.90
C ILE A 92 9.44 2.59 -7.52
N LEU A 93 9.44 2.96 -6.23
CA LEU A 93 8.77 4.17 -5.76
C LEU A 93 9.32 5.44 -6.44
N GLU A 94 10.65 5.60 -6.51
CA GLU A 94 11.29 6.76 -7.15
C GLU A 94 10.95 6.89 -8.64
N ARG A 95 10.78 5.75 -9.34
CA ARG A 95 10.42 5.75 -10.76
C ARG A 95 8.95 6.10 -10.97
N ILE A 96 8.05 5.51 -10.18
CA ILE A 96 6.61 5.79 -10.32
C ILE A 96 6.34 7.26 -9.98
N GLU A 97 6.99 7.79 -8.94
CA GLU A 97 6.84 9.19 -8.53
C GLU A 97 7.16 10.20 -9.64
N LYS A 98 8.18 9.90 -10.47
CA LYS A 98 8.57 10.78 -11.59
C LYS A 98 7.47 10.96 -12.63
N VAL A 99 6.51 10.04 -12.68
CA VAL A 99 5.42 10.07 -13.66
C VAL A 99 4.09 10.40 -13.00
N ASN A 100 3.79 9.81 -11.84
CA ASN A 100 2.66 10.24 -11.03
C ASN A 100 3.14 10.62 -9.62
N PRO A 101 3.25 11.91 -9.28
CA PRO A 101 3.59 12.34 -7.93
C PRO A 101 2.58 11.92 -6.85
N ARG A 102 1.32 11.64 -7.23
CA ARG A 102 0.23 11.22 -6.33
C ARG A 102 0.00 9.69 -6.32
N PHE A 103 1.01 8.91 -6.75
CA PHE A 103 0.89 7.46 -6.90
C PHE A 103 0.81 6.67 -5.59
N TYR A 104 1.36 7.22 -4.51
CA TYR A 104 1.42 6.54 -3.22
C TYR A 104 0.02 6.49 -2.59
N PRO A 105 -0.37 5.39 -1.92
CA PRO A 105 -1.68 5.31 -1.28
C PRO A 105 -1.91 6.52 -0.35
N HIS A 106 -3.06 7.18 -0.52
CA HIS A 106 -3.44 8.35 0.26
C HIS A 106 -4.54 7.96 1.26
N PRO A 107 -4.20 7.75 2.54
CA PRO A 107 -5.15 7.23 3.52
C PRO A 107 -6.19 8.29 3.91
N VAL A 108 -7.45 7.85 3.98
CA VAL A 108 -8.59 8.69 4.34
C VAL A 108 -9.50 7.97 5.33
N LYS A 109 -10.28 8.73 6.11
CA LYS A 109 -11.33 8.21 7.00
C LYS A 109 -12.67 8.83 6.61
N GLU A 110 -13.75 8.05 6.71
CA GLU A 110 -15.09 8.57 6.51
C GLU A 110 -15.51 9.43 7.70
N SER A 111 -15.80 10.71 7.47
CA SER A 111 -16.38 11.56 8.51
C SER A 111 -17.87 11.30 8.56
N GLN A 112 -18.38 10.82 9.70
CA GLN A 112 -19.82 10.69 9.90
C GLN A 112 -20.44 12.08 10.12
N VAL A 113 -20.77 12.77 9.03
CA VAL A 113 -21.59 13.97 9.11
C VAL A 113 -23.03 13.54 9.23
N PHE A 114 -23.52 13.40 10.48
CA PHE A 114 -24.95 13.35 10.77
C PHE A 114 -25.56 14.74 10.53
N ALA A 115 -25.63 15.18 9.27
CA ALA A 115 -26.45 16.31 8.87
C ALA A 115 -27.79 15.77 8.38
N SER A 116 -28.88 16.34 8.90
CA SER A 116 -30.24 16.12 8.41
C SER A 116 -30.33 16.45 6.92
N GLY A 117 -30.17 15.42 6.07
CA GLY A 117 -30.09 15.47 4.61
C GLY A 117 -29.62 14.13 4.04
N PRO A 118 -29.58 13.94 2.70
CA PRO A 118 -29.01 12.74 2.12
C PRO A 118 -27.54 12.59 2.52
N LEU A 119 -27.13 11.35 2.86
CA LEU A 119 -25.79 11.02 3.31
C LEU A 119 -24.76 11.57 2.31
N LYS A 120 -23.94 12.54 2.74
CA LYS A 120 -22.74 12.94 1.99
C LYS A 120 -21.58 12.17 2.59
N ALA A 121 -20.96 11.31 1.77
CA ALA A 121 -19.68 10.73 2.12
C ALA A 121 -18.66 11.88 2.08
N GLU A 122 -18.21 12.32 3.26
CA GLU A 122 -17.08 13.23 3.40
C GLU A 122 -15.88 12.41 3.89
N TRP A 123 -14.70 12.69 3.32
CA TRP A 123 -13.47 12.01 3.65
C TRP A 123 -12.48 13.00 4.25
N GLU A 124 -11.88 12.59 5.37
CA GLU A 124 -10.83 13.35 6.04
C GLU A 124 -9.48 12.64 5.85
N ASP A 125 -8.44 13.42 5.60
CA ASP A 125 -7.08 12.91 5.49
C ASP A 125 -6.61 12.35 6.83
N VAL A 126 -5.95 11.19 6.80
CA VAL A 126 -5.29 10.67 8.00
C VAL A 126 -4.01 11.48 8.26
N PRO A 127 -3.76 11.95 9.50
CA PRO A 127 -2.51 12.63 9.85
C PRO A 127 -1.24 11.85 9.51
N GLU A 128 -0.22 12.53 8.98
CA GLU A 128 1.04 11.91 8.50
C GLU A 128 1.82 11.15 9.59
N ASP A 129 1.60 11.47 10.87
CA ASP A 129 2.25 10.79 11.97
C ASP A 129 1.65 9.42 12.29
N ILE A 130 0.44 9.14 11.80
CA ILE A 130 -0.31 7.91 12.09
C ILE A 130 0.01 6.78 11.10
N TYR A 131 0.27 7.10 9.83
CA TYR A 131 0.47 6.08 8.79
C TYR A 131 1.92 6.00 8.28
N LEU A 132 2.18 4.97 7.46
CA LEU A 132 3.49 4.78 6.85
C LEU A 132 3.64 5.71 5.64
N THR A 133 4.16 6.91 5.85
CA THR A 133 4.46 7.80 4.72
C THR A 133 5.54 7.20 3.82
N LYS A 134 5.62 7.64 2.56
CA LYS A 134 6.67 7.20 1.62
C LYS A 134 8.09 7.39 2.17
N GLY A 135 8.36 8.46 2.93
CA GLY A 135 9.65 8.66 3.58
C GLY A 135 9.93 7.58 4.62
N ARG A 136 8.97 7.33 5.52
CA ARG A 136 9.06 6.28 6.54
C ARG A 136 9.15 4.88 5.93
N PHE A 137 8.50 4.65 4.79
CA PHE A 137 8.63 3.42 4.01
C PHE A 137 10.10 3.18 3.62
N ILE A 138 10.78 4.21 3.07
CA ILE A 138 12.17 4.08 2.63
C ILE A 138 13.07 3.79 3.82
N ASP A 139 12.87 4.51 4.92
CA ASP A 139 13.63 4.29 6.16
C ASP A 139 13.43 2.87 6.72
N ALA A 140 12.19 2.39 6.74
CA ALA A 140 11.86 1.02 7.15
C ALA A 140 12.52 -0.01 6.23
N TYR A 141 12.43 0.17 4.91
CA TYR A 141 13.02 -0.73 3.91
C TYR A 141 14.54 -0.84 4.07
N ASP A 142 15.22 0.30 4.20
CA ASP A 142 16.68 0.36 4.37
C ASP A 142 17.10 -0.23 5.73
N ALA A 143 16.35 0.04 6.81
CA ALA A 143 16.62 -0.52 8.13
C ALA A 143 16.44 -2.05 8.18
N ILE A 144 15.40 -2.59 7.55
CA ILE A 144 15.20 -4.04 7.41
C ILE A 144 16.31 -4.65 6.58
N GLY A 145 16.67 -4.03 5.44
CA GLY A 145 17.76 -4.51 4.59
C GLY A 145 19.08 -4.66 5.36
N LYS A 146 19.42 -3.66 6.19
CA LYS A 146 20.59 -3.70 7.08
C LYS A 146 20.52 -4.87 8.06
N MET A 147 19.37 -5.09 8.71
CA MET A 147 19.17 -6.18 9.66
C MET A 147 19.30 -7.58 9.01
N MET A 148 19.03 -7.72 7.72
CA MET A 148 19.11 -8.99 7.01
C MET A 148 20.51 -9.38 6.55
N HIS A 149 21.50 -8.48 6.66
CA HIS A 149 22.87 -8.81 6.31
C HIS A 149 23.53 -9.69 7.39
N ALA A 150 24.48 -10.53 6.95
CA ALA A 150 25.34 -11.23 7.89
C ALA A 150 26.21 -10.20 8.64
N HIS A 151 26.19 -10.27 9.96
CA HIS A 151 26.92 -9.36 10.83
C HIS A 151 28.38 -9.80 10.98
N LEU A 152 29.26 -8.84 11.27
CA LEU A 152 30.66 -9.14 11.50
C LEU A 152 30.86 -9.77 12.89
N PRO A 153 31.89 -10.63 13.07
CA PRO A 153 32.24 -11.14 14.39
C PRO A 153 32.47 -9.99 15.39
N GLY A 154 31.76 -10.02 16.52
CA GLY A 154 31.86 -9.01 17.59
C GLY A 154 30.89 -7.83 17.47
N GLU A 155 30.08 -7.77 16.42
CA GLU A 155 29.02 -6.78 16.28
C GLU A 155 27.84 -7.10 17.22
N SER A 156 27.35 -6.10 17.96
CA SER A 156 26.15 -6.22 18.78
C SER A 156 24.95 -5.72 17.98
N VAL A 157 23.92 -6.56 17.91
CA VAL A 157 22.70 -6.28 17.14
C VAL A 157 21.53 -6.15 18.11
N ASP A 158 20.86 -5.00 18.08
CA ASP A 158 19.65 -4.75 18.86
C ASP A 158 18.41 -5.33 18.16
N TYR A 159 18.22 -6.64 18.29
CA TYR A 159 17.05 -7.33 17.77
C TYR A 159 15.75 -6.90 18.47
N GLY A 160 15.80 -6.59 19.76
CA GLY A 160 14.62 -6.17 20.54
C GLY A 160 14.08 -4.83 20.05
N GLY A 161 14.94 -3.82 19.94
CA GLY A 161 14.58 -2.52 19.39
C GLY A 161 14.16 -2.60 17.92
N PHE A 162 14.75 -3.51 17.13
CA PHE A 162 14.28 -3.77 15.78
C PHE A 162 12.85 -4.31 15.75
N LEU A 163 12.52 -5.31 16.58
CA LEU A 163 11.18 -5.88 16.67
C LEU A 163 10.12 -4.85 17.10
N LEU A 164 10.48 -3.92 18.00
CA LEU A 164 9.62 -2.81 18.38
C LEU A 164 9.33 -1.87 17.20
N ARG A 165 10.35 -1.54 16.40
CA ARG A 165 10.16 -0.71 15.20
C ARG A 165 9.32 -1.41 14.15
N THR A 166 9.50 -2.71 13.93
CA THR A 166 8.70 -3.47 12.95
C THR A 166 7.23 -3.55 13.35
N ARG A 167 6.91 -3.59 14.64
CA ARG A 167 5.52 -3.47 15.11
C ARG A 167 4.94 -2.09 14.78
N ALA A 168 5.66 -1.02 15.08
CA ALA A 168 5.21 0.33 14.75
C ALA A 168 4.99 0.53 13.24
N TRP A 169 5.87 -0.04 12.40
CA TRP A 169 5.68 -0.01 10.95
C TRP A 169 4.45 -0.83 10.48
N ASP A 170 4.17 -1.99 11.09
CA ASP A 170 2.97 -2.78 10.76
C ASP A 170 1.68 -2.01 11.10
N GLU A 171 1.63 -1.36 12.27
CA GLU A 171 0.51 -0.50 12.67
C GLU A 171 0.32 0.67 11.69
N GLN A 172 1.42 1.32 11.29
CA GLN A 172 1.42 2.39 10.30
C GLN A 172 0.99 1.94 8.90
N ILE A 173 1.33 0.71 8.50
CA ILE A 173 0.88 0.10 7.24
C ILE A 173 -0.62 -0.20 7.31
N HIS A 174 -1.11 -0.66 8.46
CA HIS A 174 -2.53 -0.88 8.67
C HIS A 174 -3.33 0.42 8.47
N GLU A 175 -2.90 1.52 9.10
CA GLU A 175 -3.54 2.83 8.93
C GLU A 175 -3.40 3.38 7.50
N LEU A 176 -2.27 3.15 6.83
CA LEU A 176 -2.07 3.53 5.42
C LEU A 176 -3.09 2.85 4.49
N LEU A 177 -3.36 1.57 4.73
CA LEU A 177 -4.11 0.73 3.79
C LEU A 177 -5.58 0.54 4.18
N ALA A 178 -5.98 0.81 5.42
CA ALA A 178 -7.34 0.56 5.91
C ALA A 178 -8.43 1.12 4.98
N MET A 179 -8.33 2.39 4.62
CA MET A 179 -9.15 3.04 3.62
C MET A 179 -8.29 4.10 2.93
N HIS A 180 -8.10 3.97 1.62
CA HIS A 180 -7.13 4.78 0.90
C HIS A 180 -7.54 5.07 -0.54
N GLN A 181 -7.04 6.19 -1.03
CA GLN A 181 -7.20 6.65 -2.40
C GLN A 181 -5.93 6.34 -3.20
N VAL A 182 -6.11 5.92 -4.45
CA VAL A 182 -5.03 5.74 -5.42
C VAL A 182 -5.35 6.60 -6.64
N PHE A 183 -4.62 7.70 -6.81
CA PHE A 183 -4.90 8.69 -7.86
C PHE A 183 -4.44 8.23 -9.22
N LEU A 184 -5.31 8.35 -10.22
CA LEU A 184 -5.03 7.95 -11.59
C LEU A 184 -4.12 8.94 -12.31
N LEU A 185 -3.20 8.43 -13.12
CA LEU A 185 -2.37 9.30 -13.96
C LEU A 185 -3.22 9.92 -15.07
N GLY A 186 -3.01 11.22 -15.30
CA GLY A 186 -3.54 11.93 -16.47
C GLY A 186 -5.05 12.23 -16.41
N VAL A 187 -5.74 11.80 -15.36
CA VAL A 187 -7.15 12.13 -15.11
C VAL A 187 -7.24 12.96 -13.83
N PRO A 188 -7.45 14.28 -13.94
CA PRO A 188 -7.52 15.17 -12.78
C PRO A 188 -8.56 14.68 -11.77
N ASP A 189 -8.14 14.59 -10.50
CA ASP A 189 -9.01 14.23 -9.36
C ASP A 189 -9.79 12.92 -9.50
N ALA A 190 -9.36 12.01 -10.39
CA ALA A 190 -9.87 10.65 -10.44
C ALA A 190 -8.99 9.71 -9.62
N PHE A 191 -9.63 8.81 -8.88
CA PHE A 191 -8.95 7.86 -8.00
C PHE A 191 -9.77 6.59 -7.82
N PHE A 192 -9.10 5.52 -7.42
CA PHE A 192 -9.75 4.37 -6.79
C PHE A 192 -9.80 4.57 -5.29
N LEU A 193 -10.97 4.39 -4.69
CA LEU A 193 -11.13 4.27 -3.26
C LEU A 193 -11.10 2.78 -2.91
N VAL A 194 -10.12 2.37 -2.11
CA VAL A 194 -9.93 1.01 -1.65
C VAL A 194 -10.22 0.93 -0.16
N GLN A 195 -10.99 -0.06 0.25
CA GLN A 195 -11.37 -0.30 1.65
C GLN A 195 -11.03 -1.74 2.03
N MET A 196 -10.25 -1.91 3.10
CA MET A 196 -9.87 -3.22 3.63
C MET A 196 -10.97 -3.71 4.56
N ASN A 197 -11.66 -4.79 4.17
CA ASN A 197 -12.73 -5.35 4.98
C ASN A 197 -12.19 -6.30 6.07
N VAL A 198 -13.02 -6.56 7.08
CA VAL A 198 -12.71 -7.43 8.23
C VAL A 198 -12.37 -8.86 7.79
N ASP A 199 -13.01 -9.35 6.73
CA ASP A 199 -12.76 -10.65 6.13
C ASP A 199 -11.43 -10.73 5.36
N GLY A 200 -10.70 -9.61 5.26
CA GLY A 200 -9.41 -9.48 4.58
C GLY A 200 -9.52 -9.26 3.08
N ARG A 201 -10.73 -9.22 2.51
CA ARG A 201 -10.93 -8.98 1.08
C ARG A 201 -11.14 -7.49 0.84
N PRO A 202 -10.23 -6.80 0.13
CA PRO A 202 -10.44 -5.40 -0.19
C PRO A 202 -11.64 -5.23 -1.14
N THR A 203 -12.42 -4.18 -0.91
CA THR A 203 -13.39 -3.66 -1.87
C THR A 203 -12.87 -2.37 -2.48
N TRP A 204 -13.29 -2.07 -3.70
CA TRP A 204 -12.89 -0.83 -4.37
C TRP A 204 -14.03 -0.22 -5.18
N SER A 205 -13.96 1.10 -5.37
CA SER A 205 -14.84 1.87 -6.24
C SER A 205 -14.03 2.96 -6.94
N GLN A 206 -14.42 3.31 -8.17
CA GLN A 206 -13.79 4.39 -8.92
C GLN A 206 -14.56 5.69 -8.72
N TRP A 207 -13.83 6.77 -8.49
CA TRP A 207 -14.37 8.10 -8.27
C TRP A 207 -13.68 9.12 -9.16
N ALA A 208 -14.43 10.14 -9.56
CA ALA A 208 -13.90 11.34 -10.19
C ALA A 208 -14.64 12.54 -9.63
N LYS A 209 -13.92 13.64 -9.40
CA LYS A 209 -14.56 14.89 -9.00
C LYS A 209 -15.43 15.40 -10.14
N ILE A 210 -16.72 15.58 -9.88
CA ILE A 210 -17.62 16.24 -10.81
C ILE A 210 -17.36 17.74 -10.69
N GLU A 211 -16.92 18.39 -11.77
CA GLU A 211 -16.89 19.86 -11.81
C GLU A 211 -18.30 20.37 -11.49
N SER A 212 -18.42 21.23 -10.48
CA SER A 212 -19.70 21.74 -10.00
C SER A 212 -20.47 22.42 -11.14
N GLY A 213 -21.36 21.69 -11.82
CA GLY A 213 -22.12 22.19 -12.96
C GLY A 213 -22.86 21.12 -13.77
N GLU A 214 -22.35 19.89 -13.88
CA GLU A 214 -23.05 18.82 -14.60
C GLU A 214 -23.58 17.74 -13.65
N PRO A 215 -24.86 17.32 -13.79
CA PRO A 215 -25.39 16.22 -12.98
C PRO A 215 -24.64 14.92 -13.31
N PRO A 216 -24.44 14.02 -12.32
CA PRO A 216 -23.78 12.74 -12.54
C PRO A 216 -24.51 11.97 -13.65
N GLN A 217 -23.82 11.73 -14.77
CA GLN A 217 -24.20 10.65 -15.65
C GLN A 217 -23.72 9.36 -15.00
N ILE A 218 -24.66 8.58 -14.50
CA ILE A 218 -24.41 7.18 -14.16
C ILE A 218 -24.07 6.49 -15.48
N LEU A 219 -22.81 6.07 -15.63
CA LEU A 219 -22.38 5.09 -16.62
C LEU A 219 -22.55 3.69 -16.03
#